data_AF-A0A3D1R1Z9-F1
#
_entry.id   AF-A0A3D1R1Z9-F1
#
_cell.length_a   1.000
_cell.length_b   1.000
_cell.length_c   1.000
_cell.angle_alpha   90.00
_cell.angle_beta   90.00
_cell.angle_gamma   90.00
#
_symmetry.space_group_name_H-M   'P 1'
#
loop_
_entity.id
_entity.type
_entity.pdbx_description
1 polymer ?
#
loop_
_entity_poly.entity_id
_entity_poly.type
_entity_poly.pdbx_seq_one_letter_code
_entity_poly.pdbx_strand_id
1 'polypeptide(L)'
;MWPVLLLSGALLSMSSGVKPPEYSEKSLCDLWAGAQCELAKCGENAAERCLEESKRCRHRSYVVVQPDHAAKVSECAKALLKLKCGDAMPQECADVIGP
;
A
#
# COMPACT_ATOMS: atom_id res chain seq x y z
N MET A 1 43.82 -9.74 30.21
CA MET A 1 42.76 -8.97 30.88
C MET A 1 41.76 -8.52 29.81
N TRP A 2 40.55 -9.07 29.83
CA TRP A 2 39.35 -8.68 29.08
C TRP A 2 38.19 -8.64 30.11
N PRO A 3 37.02 -8.04 29.86
CA PRO A 3 36.57 -7.11 28.80
C PRO A 3 35.84 -5.85 29.36
N VAL A 4 35.55 -4.82 28.56
CA VAL A 4 34.28 -4.06 28.65
C VAL A 4 33.89 -3.56 27.26
N LEU A 5 32.81 -4.14 26.73
CA LEU A 5 31.97 -3.64 25.65
C LEU A 5 30.94 -2.66 26.24
N LEU A 6 30.80 -1.46 25.69
CA LEU A 6 29.63 -0.57 25.81
C LEU A 6 29.55 0.23 24.49
N LEU A 7 28.80 -0.20 23.47
CA LEU A 7 27.36 0.03 23.25
C LEU A 7 26.88 1.45 23.58
N SER A 8 26.64 2.25 22.54
CA SER A 8 25.66 3.36 22.44
C SER A 8 25.71 3.84 20.96
N GLY A 9 24.78 3.54 20.06
CA GLY A 9 23.36 3.27 20.25
C GLY A 9 22.56 4.57 20.25
N ALA A 10 22.44 5.24 19.10
CA ALA A 10 21.37 6.19 18.78
C ALA A 10 21.43 6.60 17.31
N LEU A 11 20.97 5.72 16.42
CA LEU A 11 20.38 6.14 15.15
C LEU A 11 19.17 7.00 15.51
N LEU A 12 19.35 8.31 15.64
CA LEU A 12 18.23 9.24 15.63
C LEU A 12 17.74 9.33 14.18
N SER A 13 16.99 8.30 13.80
CA SER A 13 16.04 8.35 12.70
C SER A 13 15.14 9.55 12.95
N MET A 14 15.44 10.68 12.31
CA MET A 14 14.41 11.65 11.98
C MET A 14 13.47 10.98 10.99
N SER A 15 12.54 10.17 11.51
CA SER A 15 11.25 10.03 10.87
C SER A 15 10.57 11.37 11.06
N SER A 16 10.76 12.28 10.10
CA SER A 16 9.84 13.38 9.89
C SER A 16 8.47 12.74 9.80
N GLY A 17 7.72 12.84 10.91
CA GLY A 17 6.37 12.33 11.05
C GLY A 17 5.46 13.11 10.13
N VAL A 18 5.54 12.83 8.84
CA VAL A 18 4.43 13.04 7.93
C VAL A 18 3.38 12.07 8.43
N LYS A 19 2.48 12.57 9.29
CA LYS A 19 1.31 11.82 9.73
C LYS A 19 0.74 11.17 8.46
N PRO A 20 0.67 9.82 8.36
CA PRO A 20 0.13 9.21 7.16
C PRO A 20 -1.25 9.83 6.94
N PRO A 21 -1.58 10.23 5.70
CA PRO A 21 -2.87 10.88 5.45
C PRO A 21 -3.96 9.96 6.01
N GLU A 22 -4.88 10.53 6.78
CA GLU A 22 -5.98 9.78 7.39
C GLU A 22 -6.82 9.23 6.25
N TYR A 23 -6.56 7.98 5.86
CA TYR A 23 -7.32 7.35 4.80
C TYR A 23 -8.62 6.80 5.37
N SER A 24 -9.70 7.09 4.67
CA SER A 24 -10.96 6.36 4.83
C SER A 24 -10.93 5.02 4.10
N GLU A 25 -11.77 4.06 4.52
CA GLU A 25 -11.94 2.79 3.81
C GLU A 25 -12.25 3.02 2.33
N LYS A 26 -13.13 3.98 2.03
CA LYS A 26 -13.45 4.37 0.66
C LYS A 26 -12.22 4.82 -0.12
N SER A 27 -11.42 5.73 0.45
CA SER A 27 -10.23 6.26 -0.23
C SER A 27 -9.14 5.20 -0.46
N LEU A 28 -8.93 4.28 0.48
CA LEU A 28 -8.00 3.16 0.28
C LEU A 28 -8.48 2.22 -0.83
N CYS A 29 -9.78 1.93 -0.84
CA CYS A 29 -10.38 1.07 -1.84
C CYS A 29 -10.29 1.70 -3.24
N ASP A 30 -10.57 3.00 -3.37
CA ASP A 30 -10.44 3.71 -4.66
C ASP A 30 -8.99 3.74 -5.16
N LEU A 31 -8.02 3.95 -4.26
CA LEU A 31 -6.59 3.94 -4.57
C LEU A 31 -6.15 2.55 -5.07
N TRP A 32 -6.61 1.50 -4.38
CA TRP A 32 -6.38 0.10 -4.75
C TRP A 32 -6.99 -0.23 -6.11
N ALA A 33 -8.25 0.14 -6.33
CA ALA A 33 -8.93 -0.06 -7.60
C ALA A 33 -8.18 0.63 -8.74
N GLY A 34 -7.77 1.89 -8.55
CA GLY A 34 -6.96 2.63 -9.52
C GLY A 34 -5.63 1.96 -9.85
N ALA A 35 -4.93 1.42 -8.86
CA ALA A 35 -3.69 0.66 -9.06
C ALA A 35 -3.93 -0.63 -9.88
N GLN A 36 -5.00 -1.36 -9.59
CA GLN A 36 -5.39 -2.53 -10.37
C GLN A 36 -5.78 -2.16 -11.80
N CYS A 37 -6.42 -1.00 -12.01
CA CYS A 37 -6.72 -0.47 -13.35
C CYS A 37 -5.47 -0.07 -14.15
N GLU A 38 -4.39 0.35 -13.49
CA GLU A 38 -3.13 0.66 -14.18
C GLU A 38 -2.37 -0.62 -14.54
N LEU A 39 -2.28 -1.59 -13.61
CA LEU A 39 -1.77 -2.93 -13.92
C LEU A 39 -2.59 -3.61 -15.02
N ALA A 40 -3.87 -3.29 -15.11
CA ALA A 40 -4.76 -3.82 -16.11
C ALA A 40 -4.38 -3.47 -17.56
N LYS A 41 -3.59 -2.42 -17.78
CA LYS A 41 -3.03 -2.13 -19.11
C LYS A 41 -2.07 -3.23 -19.59
N CYS A 42 -1.65 -4.13 -18.70
CA CYS A 42 -0.68 -5.19 -18.96
C CYS A 42 -1.28 -6.56 -19.34
N GLY A 43 -2.61 -6.73 -19.38
CA GLY A 43 -3.21 -8.02 -19.71
C GLY A 43 -4.66 -7.94 -20.19
N GLU A 44 -5.12 -8.98 -20.90
CA GLU A 44 -6.51 -9.15 -21.32
C GLU A 44 -7.39 -9.46 -20.09
N ASN A 45 -8.59 -8.87 -19.98
CA ASN A 45 -9.57 -8.93 -18.86
C ASN A 45 -9.45 -7.90 -17.74
N ALA A 46 -8.50 -6.99 -17.82
CA ALA A 46 -8.17 -6.22 -16.63
C ALA A 46 -8.98 -4.91 -16.51
N ALA A 47 -9.59 -4.42 -17.60
CA ALA A 47 -10.65 -3.43 -17.54
C ALA A 47 -11.90 -3.94 -16.79
N GLU A 48 -12.19 -5.23 -16.91
CA GLU A 48 -13.30 -5.87 -16.18
C GLU A 48 -12.99 -5.95 -14.68
N ARG A 49 -11.76 -6.35 -14.33
CA ARG A 49 -11.27 -6.32 -12.94
C ARG A 49 -11.30 -4.91 -12.35
N CYS A 50 -10.82 -3.92 -13.10
CA CYS A 50 -10.89 -2.51 -12.71
C CYS A 50 -12.32 -2.06 -12.38
N LEU A 51 -13.29 -2.41 -13.23
CA LEU A 51 -14.70 -2.09 -13.02
C LEU A 51 -15.31 -2.85 -11.85
N GLU A 52 -14.96 -4.12 -11.66
CA GLU A 52 -15.41 -4.93 -10.53
C GLU A 52 -14.91 -4.37 -9.20
N GLU A 53 -13.61 -4.05 -9.12
CA GLU A 53 -12.98 -3.43 -7.96
C GLU A 53 -13.63 -2.07 -7.65
N SER A 54 -13.81 -1.21 -8.67
CA SER A 54 -14.46 0.09 -8.50
C SER A 54 -15.91 -0.05 -8.00
N LYS A 55 -16.68 -1.02 -8.51
CA LYS A 55 -18.03 -1.33 -8.03
C LYS A 55 -18.00 -1.78 -6.58
N ARG A 56 -17.06 -2.64 -6.19
CA ARG A 56 -16.88 -3.11 -4.81
C ARG A 56 -16.54 -1.97 -3.85
N CYS A 57 -15.79 -0.98 -4.32
CA CYS A 57 -15.41 0.18 -3.53
C CYS A 57 -16.53 1.23 -3.39
N ARG A 58 -17.53 1.25 -4.28
CA ARG A 58 -18.61 2.25 -4.28
C ARG A 58 -19.38 2.33 -2.95
N HIS A 59 -19.59 1.20 -2.29
CA HIS A 59 -20.38 1.09 -1.06
C HIS A 59 -19.52 1.11 0.22
N ARG A 60 -18.21 1.37 0.11
CA ARG A 60 -17.34 1.46 1.29
C ARG A 60 -17.60 2.73 2.09
N SER A 61 -17.43 2.62 3.40
CA SER A 61 -17.68 3.72 4.32
C SER A 61 -16.55 4.77 4.23
N TYR A 62 -16.83 5.98 4.71
CA TYR A 62 -15.80 7.01 4.90
C TYR A 62 -15.17 6.94 6.29
N VAL A 63 -15.29 5.81 7.00
CA VAL A 63 -14.69 5.61 8.31
C VAL A 63 -13.17 5.61 8.18
N VAL A 64 -12.51 6.33 9.07
CA VAL A 64 -11.05 6.40 9.15
C VAL A 64 -10.50 5.03 9.50
N VAL A 65 -9.58 4.55 8.68
CA VAL A 65 -8.90 3.27 8.87
C VAL A 65 -7.69 3.47 9.77
N GLN A 66 -7.33 2.42 10.52
CA GLN A 66 -6.14 2.45 11.34
C GLN A 66 -4.91 2.87 10.51
N PRO A 67 -4.10 3.81 11.00
CA PRO A 67 -3.06 4.46 10.22
C PRO A 67 -2.01 3.48 9.67
N ASP A 68 -1.67 2.42 10.42
CA ASP A 68 -0.70 1.41 9.97
C ASP A 68 -1.23 0.59 8.79
N HIS A 69 -2.51 0.19 8.84
CA HIS A 69 -3.15 -0.53 7.74
C HIS A 69 -3.31 0.38 6.52
N ALA A 70 -3.74 1.62 6.75
CA ALA A 70 -3.87 2.63 5.72
C ALA A 70 -2.54 2.94 5.02
N ALA A 71 -1.46 3.06 5.78
CA ALA A 71 -0.11 3.24 5.25
C ALA A 71 0.29 2.06 4.36
N LYS A 72 0.15 0.81 4.84
CA LYS A 72 0.48 -0.40 4.06
C LYS A 72 -0.29 -0.48 2.74
N VAL A 73 -1.61 -0.30 2.78
CA VAL A 73 -2.44 -0.34 1.57
C VAL A 73 -2.04 0.79 0.61
N SER A 74 -1.78 1.99 1.14
CA SER A 74 -1.41 3.14 0.31
C SER A 74 -0.05 2.98 -0.35
N GLU A 75 0.95 2.45 0.35
CA GLU A 75 2.29 2.22 -0.18
C GLU A 75 2.27 1.11 -1.22
N CYS A 76 1.56 0.01 -0.96
CA CYS A 76 1.36 -1.05 -1.94
C CYS A 76 0.67 -0.52 -3.22
N ALA A 77 -0.43 0.23 -3.10
CA ALA A 77 -1.10 0.79 -4.27
C ALA A 77 -0.19 1.75 -5.06
N LYS A 78 0.60 2.60 -4.39
CA LYS A 78 1.60 3.46 -5.05
C LYS A 78 2.69 2.65 -5.74
N ALA A 79 3.11 1.53 -5.18
CA ALA A 79 4.09 0.64 -5.78
C ALA A 79 3.54 -0.03 -7.04
N LEU A 80 2.30 -0.52 -6.98
CA LEU A 80 1.60 -1.09 -8.12
C LEU A 80 1.44 -0.09 -9.28
N LEU A 81 1.15 1.17 -8.97
CA LEU A 81 1.07 2.23 -9.99
C LEU A 81 2.41 2.49 -10.70
N LYS A 82 3.54 2.12 -10.10
CA LYS A 82 4.88 2.27 -10.68
C LYS A 82 5.36 1.00 -11.39
N LEU A 83 4.65 -0.11 -11.22
CA LEU A 83 5.02 -1.39 -11.79
C LEU A 83 4.87 -1.37 -13.31
N LYS A 84 5.77 -2.05 -14.02
CA LYS A 84 5.62 -2.29 -15.45
C LYS A 84 5.07 -3.68 -15.71
N CYS A 85 4.51 -3.86 -16.89
CA CYS A 85 4.00 -5.15 -17.33
C CYS A 85 5.11 -6.21 -17.31
N GLY A 86 4.90 -7.30 -16.56
CA GLY A 86 5.87 -8.39 -16.41
C GLY A 86 6.81 -8.25 -15.21
N ASP A 87 6.76 -7.14 -14.47
CA ASP A 87 7.46 -7.02 -13.19
C ASP A 87 6.80 -7.92 -12.13
N ALA A 88 7.59 -8.40 -11.18
CA ALA A 88 7.10 -9.15 -10.03
C ALA A 88 6.28 -8.25 -9.09
N MET A 89 5.32 -8.84 -8.38
CA MET A 89 4.54 -8.13 -7.37
C MET A 89 5.47 -7.52 -6.29
N PRO A 90 5.30 -6.25 -5.89
CA PRO A 90 6.11 -5.62 -4.87
C PRO A 90 5.95 -6.31 -3.52
N GLN A 91 7.03 -6.38 -2.74
CA GLN A 91 7.01 -7.06 -1.44
C GLN A 91 6.06 -6.37 -0.45
N GLU A 92 5.94 -5.04 -0.53
CA GLU A 92 5.00 -4.22 0.25
C GLU A 92 3.53 -4.60 0.02
N CYS A 93 3.24 -5.34 -1.05
CA CYS A 93 1.91 -5.83 -1.37
C CYS A 93 1.62 -7.25 -0.87
N ALA A 94 2.63 -8.01 -0.41
CA ALA A 94 2.47 -9.41 -0.04
C ALA A 94 1.41 -9.63 1.07
N ASP A 95 1.35 -8.71 2.05
CA ASP A 95 0.42 -8.78 3.19
C ASP A 95 -0.85 -7.93 2.99
N VAL A 96 -0.97 -7.25 1.84
CA VAL A 96 -2.14 -6.44 1.46
C VAL A 96 -3.03 -7.23 0.50
N ILE A 97 -2.40 -8.06 -0.34
CA ILE A 97 -3.03 -8.91 -1.34
C ILE A 97 -3.19 -10.33 -0.79
N GLY A 98 -4.04 -10.50 0.22
CA GLY A 98 -4.69 -11.79 0.47
C GLY A 98 -5.15 -12.04 1.89
N PRO A 99 -6.07 -13.01 2.07
CA PRO A 99 -7.25 -13.32 1.25
C PRO A 99 -8.41 -12.32 1.46
#